data_AF-A0A933HIB1-F1
#
_entry.id   AF-A0A933HIB1-F1
#
_cell.length_a   1.000
_cell.length_b   1.000
_cell.length_c   1.000
_cell.angle_alpha   90.00
_cell.angle_beta   90.00
_cell.angle_gamma   90.00
#
_symmetry.space_group_name_H-M   'P 1'
#
loop_
_entity.id
_entity.type
_entity.pdbx_description
1 polymer ?
#
loop_
_entity_poly.entity_id
_entity_poly.type
_entity_poly.pdbx_seq_one_letter_code
_entity_poly.pdbx_strand_id
1 'polypeptide(L)'
;MAKQAIVTGIELPTTSHISVRIEVSSQINVSGYIARQKANRFLILQAGDQLCAGEPELVVGPRVYWRVPAQFAPSRLGPLGIAGHLLVDADTGEVTVADGQTTDDLMQRAEALYARAAS
;
A
#
# COMPACT_ATOMS: atom_id res chain seq x y z
N MET A 1 -13.80 13.17 -4.17
CA MET A 1 -12.72 14.15 -4.44
C MET A 1 -12.02 13.72 -5.72
N ALA A 2 -12.06 14.50 -6.80
CA ALA A 2 -11.32 14.19 -8.02
C ALA A 2 -9.84 14.48 -7.79
N LYS A 3 -8.96 13.49 -7.93
CA LYS A 3 -7.50 13.71 -7.92
C LYS A 3 -7.13 14.43 -9.22
N GLN A 4 -6.74 15.69 -9.13
CA GLN A 4 -6.22 16.49 -10.25
C GLN A 4 -4.71 16.64 -10.09
N ALA A 5 -3.97 16.39 -11.17
CA ALA A 5 -2.55 16.72 -11.27
C ALA A 5 -2.42 18.01 -12.08
N ILE A 6 -1.87 19.07 -11.47
CA ILE A 6 -1.60 20.33 -12.15
C ILE A 6 -0.15 20.29 -12.64
N VAL A 7 0.04 20.35 -13.95
CA VAL A 7 1.37 20.46 -14.56
C VAL A 7 1.61 21.93 -14.87
N THR A 8 2.47 22.58 -14.10
CA THR A 8 2.91 23.96 -14.31
C THR A 8 4.12 24.02 -15.25
N GLY A 9 4.24 25.10 -16.04
CA GLY A 9 5.40 25.35 -16.89
C GLY A 9 5.31 24.75 -18.31
N ILE A 10 4.15 24.25 -18.71
CA ILE A 10 3.85 23.88 -20.10
C ILE A 10 3.15 25.04 -20.80
N GLU A 11 3.60 25.36 -22.01
CA GLU A 11 2.84 26.25 -22.90
C GLU A 11 1.53 25.55 -23.27
N LEU A 12 0.41 26.25 -23.04
CA LEU A 12 -0.91 25.72 -23.40
C LEU A 12 -0.96 25.55 -24.93
N PRO A 13 -1.23 24.34 -25.43
CA PRO A 13 -1.28 24.13 -26.87
C PRO A 13 -2.43 24.94 -27.46
N THR A 14 -2.14 25.60 -28.59
CA THR A 14 -3.13 26.35 -29.37
C THR A 14 -4.07 25.46 -30.17
N THR A 15 -3.79 24.16 -30.24
CA THR A 15 -4.64 23.15 -30.88
C THR A 15 -5.48 22.41 -29.84
N SER A 16 -6.64 21.89 -30.25
CA SER A 16 -7.57 21.16 -29.37
C SER A 16 -7.11 19.74 -29.00
N HIS A 17 -5.83 19.41 -29.21
CA HIS A 17 -5.27 18.10 -28.96
C HIS A 17 -4.04 18.21 -28.07
N ILE A 18 -4.06 17.50 -26.95
CA ILE A 18 -2.97 17.46 -25.98
C ILE A 18 -2.54 16.00 -25.81
N SER A 19 -1.25 15.73 -25.99
CA SER A 19 -0.63 14.45 -25.68
C SER A 19 0.39 14.67 -24.56
N VAL A 20 0.19 13.99 -23.42
CA VAL A 20 1.07 14.10 -22.25
C VAL A 20 1.72 12.74 -21.99
N ARG A 21 3.05 12.70 -22.01
CA ARG A 21 3.83 11.53 -21.58
C ARG A 21 4.53 11.85 -20.28
N ILE A 22 4.21 11.09 -19.23
CA ILE A 22 4.83 11.22 -17.90
C ILE A 22 5.81 10.08 -17.75
N GLU A 23 7.09 10.42 -17.60
CA GLU A 23 8.16 9.46 -17.29
C GLU A 23 8.71 9.83 -15.91
N VAL A 24 8.71 8.86 -15.00
CA VAL A 24 9.26 9.03 -13.65
C VAL A 24 10.48 8.13 -13.53
N SER A 25 11.66 8.75 -13.50
CA SER A 25 12.94 8.06 -13.33
C SER A 25 13.49 8.39 -11.96
N SER A 26 13.40 7.43 -11.04
CA SER A 26 13.98 7.51 -9.71
C SER A 26 14.68 6.20 -9.39
N GLN A 27 15.86 6.29 -8.77
CA GLN A 27 16.48 5.12 -8.16
C GLN A 27 15.67 4.79 -6.90
N ILE A 28 15.20 3.55 -6.80
CA ILE A 28 14.61 3.01 -5.58
C ILE A 28 15.57 1.97 -5.00
N ASN A 29 15.73 1.98 -3.69
CA ASN A 29 16.67 1.09 -2.99
C ASN A 29 15.97 -0.16 -2.45
N VAL A 30 14.65 -0.12 -2.36
CA VAL A 30 13.81 -1.25 -1.94
C VAL A 30 12.95 -1.67 -3.12
N SER A 31 13.10 -2.92 -3.57
CA SER A 31 12.21 -3.51 -4.57
C SER A 31 10.88 -3.93 -3.95
N GLY A 32 9.84 -4.12 -4.77
CA GLY A 32 8.54 -4.60 -4.30
C GLY A 32 8.66 -5.93 -3.53
N TYR A 33 9.50 -6.85 -4.00
CA TYR A 33 9.78 -8.10 -3.29
C TYR A 33 10.31 -7.87 -1.87
N ILE A 34 11.32 -7.01 -1.70
CA ILE A 34 11.89 -6.68 -0.39
C ILE A 34 10.87 -5.94 0.48
N ALA A 35 10.06 -5.06 -0.12
CA ALA A 35 8.97 -4.38 0.58
C ALA A 35 7.94 -5.37 1.14
N ARG A 36 7.52 -6.36 0.33
CA ARG A 36 6.60 -7.42 0.78
C ARG A 36 7.20 -8.23 1.92
N GLN A 37 8.49 -8.59 1.85
CA GLN A 37 9.17 -9.31 2.93
C GLN A 37 9.23 -8.49 4.23
N LYS A 38 9.56 -7.19 4.15
CA LYS A 38 9.59 -6.28 5.30
C LYS A 38 8.19 -6.10 5.91
N ALA A 39 7.18 -5.89 5.08
CA ALA A 39 5.78 -5.82 5.48
C ALA A 39 5.33 -7.10 6.18
N ASN A 40 5.67 -8.27 5.64
CA ASN A 40 5.28 -9.55 6.24
C ASN A 40 5.94 -9.74 7.61
N ARG A 41 7.23 -9.38 7.73
CA ARG A 41 7.93 -9.40 9.03
C ARG A 41 7.28 -8.45 10.04
N PHE A 42 6.90 -7.25 9.61
CA PHE A 42 6.20 -6.29 10.46
C PHE A 42 4.88 -6.85 10.99
N LEU A 43 4.04 -7.42 10.10
CA LEU A 43 2.76 -8.03 10.49
C LEU A 43 2.95 -9.19 11.48
N ILE A 44 3.91 -10.08 11.23
CA ILE A 44 4.19 -11.19 12.15
C ILE A 44 4.58 -10.68 13.54
N LEU A 45 5.41 -9.64 13.63
CA LEU A 45 5.89 -9.12 14.90
C LEU A 45 4.85 -8.31 15.67
N GLN A 46 3.91 -7.66 14.98
CA GLN A 46 2.97 -6.71 15.58
C GLN A 46 1.54 -7.27 15.70
N ALA A 47 1.16 -8.17 14.80
CA ALA A 47 -0.22 -8.61 14.59
C ALA A 47 -0.38 -10.16 14.60
N GLY A 48 0.73 -10.90 14.73
CA GLY A 48 0.75 -12.36 14.76
C GLY A 48 0.64 -13.02 13.38
N ASP A 49 0.15 -14.26 13.35
CA ASP A 49 0.16 -15.14 12.17
C ASP A 49 -1.09 -15.03 11.27
N GLN A 50 -2.07 -14.24 11.68
CA GLN A 50 -3.34 -14.11 10.98
C GLN A 50 -3.33 -13.11 9.83
N LEU A 51 -2.36 -12.19 9.84
CA LEU A 51 -2.15 -11.21 8.79
C LEU A 51 -0.90 -11.57 7.98
N CYS A 52 -1.02 -11.49 6.66
CA CYS A 52 0.10 -11.64 5.74
C CYS A 52 0.18 -10.46 4.77
N ALA A 53 1.38 -10.18 4.28
CA ALA A 53 1.59 -9.15 3.28
C ALA A 53 1.20 -9.68 1.89
N GLY A 54 0.28 -8.98 1.23
CA GLY A 54 -0.08 -9.25 -0.17
C GLY A 54 0.84 -8.54 -1.17
N GLU A 55 0.37 -8.38 -2.40
CA GLU A 55 1.18 -7.84 -3.49
C GLU A 55 1.39 -6.31 -3.35
N PRO A 56 2.64 -5.82 -3.41
CA PRO A 56 2.96 -4.41 -3.27
C PRO A 56 2.62 -3.59 -4.52
N GLU A 57 2.08 -2.40 -4.33
CA GLU A 57 1.84 -1.41 -5.37
C GLU A 57 2.76 -0.20 -5.17
N LEU A 58 3.41 0.28 -6.23
CA LEU A 58 4.25 1.48 -6.15
C LEU A 58 3.38 2.73 -6.13
N VAL A 59 3.53 3.54 -5.09
CA VAL A 59 2.86 4.83 -4.92
C VAL A 59 3.90 5.94 -5.06
N VAL A 60 3.77 6.73 -6.12
CA VAL A 60 4.64 7.88 -6.40
C VAL A 60 3.93 9.15 -5.93
N GLY A 61 4.52 9.81 -4.93
CA GLY A 61 4.08 11.11 -4.42
C GLY A 61 5.29 11.96 -4.00
N PRO A 62 5.15 12.86 -2.99
CA PRO A 62 6.29 13.59 -2.42
C PRO A 62 7.38 12.66 -1.87
N ARG A 63 6.99 11.44 -1.51
CA ARG A 63 7.86 10.31 -1.23
C ARG A 63 7.35 9.10 -2.02
N VAL A 64 8.25 8.19 -2.35
CA VAL A 64 7.93 6.95 -3.05
C VAL A 64 7.76 5.84 -2.02
N TYR A 65 6.61 5.17 -2.05
CA TYR A 65 6.30 4.07 -1.14
C TYR A 65 5.87 2.84 -1.93
N TRP A 66 6.14 1.67 -1.36
CA TRP A 66 5.38 0.46 -1.67
C TRP A 66 4.19 0.38 -0.71
N ARG A 67 2.98 0.45 -1.27
CA ARG A 67 1.75 0.18 -0.52
C ARG A 67 1.47 -1.31 -0.56
N VAL A 68 1.47 -1.94 0.60
CA VAL A 68 1.36 -3.40 0.73
C VAL A 68 0.07 -3.72 1.49
N PRO A 69 -0.87 -4.50 0.93
CA PRO A 69 -2.09 -4.86 1.64
C PRO A 69 -1.77 -5.84 2.78
N ALA A 70 -2.33 -5.57 3.96
CA ALA A 70 -2.36 -6.50 5.08
C ALA A 70 -3.59 -7.41 4.92
N GLN A 71 -3.36 -8.60 4.37
CA GLN A 71 -4.39 -9.58 4.07
C GLN A 71 -4.67 -10.43 5.32
N PHE A 72 -5.94 -10.55 5.68
CA PHE A 72 -6.39 -11.47 6.72
C PHE A 72 -6.66 -12.84 6.10
N ALA A 73 -5.88 -13.83 6.51
CA ALA A 73 -5.95 -15.19 5.98
C ALA A 73 -5.86 -16.22 7.13
N PRO A 74 -6.88 -16.32 7.99
CA PRO A 74 -6.87 -17.29 9.08
C PRO A 74 -6.85 -18.73 8.52
N SER A 75 -6.06 -19.59 9.16
CA SER A 75 -5.74 -20.94 8.66
C SER A 75 -6.94 -21.84 8.35
N ARG A 76 -8.12 -21.54 8.92
CA ARG A 76 -9.34 -22.34 8.76
C ARG A 76 -10.28 -21.86 7.65
N LEU A 77 -10.18 -20.61 7.21
CA LEU A 77 -11.15 -20.00 6.27
C LEU A 77 -10.50 -19.48 4.98
N GLY A 78 -9.17 -19.55 4.87
CA GLY A 78 -8.46 -18.97 3.73
C GLY A 78 -8.48 -17.43 3.78
N PRO A 79 -8.10 -16.75 2.69
CA PRO A 79 -8.07 -15.28 2.64
C PRO A 79 -9.48 -14.71 2.73
N LEU A 80 -9.75 -13.95 3.80
CA LEU A 80 -11.05 -13.33 4.08
C LEU A 80 -11.14 -11.85 3.67
N GLY A 81 -9.99 -11.20 3.41
CA GLY A 81 -9.98 -9.85 2.87
C GLY A 81 -8.76 -9.04 3.28
N ILE A 82 -8.83 -7.73 3.04
CA ILE A 82 -7.78 -6.77 3.39
C ILE A 82 -8.20 -6.02 4.65
N ALA A 83 -7.41 -6.15 5.72
CA ALA A 83 -7.62 -5.44 6.98
C ALA A 83 -7.11 -3.98 6.91
N GLY A 84 -6.11 -3.73 6.08
CA GLY A 84 -5.61 -2.39 5.80
C GLY A 84 -4.36 -2.44 4.93
N HIS A 85 -3.55 -1.39 4.99
CA HIS A 85 -2.35 -1.29 4.17
C HIS A 85 -1.16 -0.84 5.01
N LEU A 86 0.01 -1.34 4.65
CA LEU A 86 1.30 -0.86 5.12
C LEU A 86 1.94 0.00 4.03
N LEU A 87 2.69 1.01 4.46
CA LEU A 87 3.57 1.78 3.60
C LEU A 87 5.01 1.39 3.91
N VAL A 88 5.73 0.94 2.90
CA VAL A 88 7.17 0.70 2.98
C VAL A 88 7.87 1.78 2.19
N ASP A 89 8.69 2.59 2.84
CA ASP A 89 9.48 3.62 2.17
C ASP A 89 10.40 2.96 1.12
N ALA A 90 10.31 3.42 -0.13
CA ALA A 90 11.04 2.79 -1.25
C ALA A 90 12.54 3.10 -1.24
N ASP A 91 12.98 4.05 -0.41
CA ASP A 91 14.38 4.39 -0.18
C ASP A 91 14.92 3.70 1.08
N THR A 92 14.26 3.88 2.23
CA THR A 92 14.78 3.41 3.52
C THR A 92 14.31 1.99 3.89
N GLY A 93 13.16 1.58 3.35
CA GLY A 93 12.50 0.34 3.75
C GLY A 93 11.89 0.39 5.15
N GLU A 94 11.67 1.58 5.71
CA GLU A 94 10.87 1.79 6.92
C GLU A 94 9.41 1.37 6.66
N VAL A 95 8.80 0.68 7.62
CA VAL A 95 7.43 0.17 7.50
C VAL A 95 6.53 0.94 8.46
N THR A 96 5.42 1.47 7.94
CA THR A 96 4.39 2.16 8.72
C THR A 96 3.01 1.66 8.31
N VAL A 97 2.00 1.86 9.17
CA VAL A 97 0.61 1.60 8.80
C VAL A 97 0.06 2.81 8.04
N ALA A 98 -0.65 2.56 6.95
CA ALA A 98 -1.18 3.62 6.09
C ALA A 98 -2.29 4.44 6.78
N ASP A 99 -2.59 5.60 6.19
CA ASP A 99 -3.77 6.41 6.51
C ASP A 99 -3.86 6.88 7.98
N GLY A 100 -2.72 6.97 8.68
CA GLY A 100 -2.65 7.35 10.09
C GLY A 100 -3.23 6.31 11.05
N GLN A 101 -3.41 5.08 10.57
CA GLN A 101 -3.89 3.97 11.37
C GLN A 101 -2.79 3.35 12.23
N THR A 102 -3.19 2.47 13.14
CA THR A 102 -2.34 1.67 14.01
C THR A 102 -2.47 0.19 13.66
N THR A 103 -1.59 -0.65 14.23
CA THR A 103 -1.74 -2.11 14.11
C THR A 103 -3.04 -2.61 14.77
N ASP A 104 -3.47 -1.99 15.86
CA ASP A 104 -4.71 -2.36 16.55
C ASP A 104 -5.93 -2.14 15.64
N ASP A 105 -5.93 -1.08 14.82
CA ASP A 105 -6.99 -0.86 13.82
C ASP A 105 -7.01 -1.97 12.76
N LEU A 106 -5.85 -2.51 12.37
CA LEU A 106 -5.77 -3.64 11.45
C LEU A 106 -6.39 -4.89 12.11
N MET A 107 -6.08 -5.15 13.38
CA MET A 107 -6.61 -6.29 14.11
C MET A 107 -8.12 -6.20 14.31
N GLN A 108 -8.64 -5.02 14.66
CA GLN A 108 -10.08 -4.80 14.80
C GLN A 108 -10.82 -5.05 13.48
N ARG A 109 -10.24 -4.64 12.35
CA ARG A 109 -10.81 -4.91 11.02
C ARG A 109 -10.71 -6.38 10.63
N ALA A 110 -9.63 -7.07 10.99
CA ALA A 110 -9.49 -8.50 10.79
C ALA A 110 -10.57 -9.29 11.56
N GLU A 111 -10.85 -8.91 12.81
CA GLU A 111 -11.93 -9.49 13.61
C GLU A 111 -13.30 -9.24 12.98
N ALA A 112 -13.55 -8.03 12.47
CA ALA A 112 -14.78 -7.72 11.75
C ALA A 112 -14.93 -8.54 10.45
N LEU A 113 -13.83 -8.81 9.74
CA LEU A 113 -13.83 -9.70 8.57
C LEU A 113 -14.15 -11.14 8.97
N TYR A 114 -13.59 -11.62 10.09
CA TYR A 114 -13.88 -12.95 10.62
C TYR A 114 -15.35 -13.12 10.99
N ALA A 115 -15.91 -12.17 11.75
CA ALA A 115 -17.30 -12.22 12.21
C ALA A 115 -18.30 -12.27 11.04
N ARG A 116 -18.02 -11.54 9.95
CA ARG A 116 -18.84 -11.55 8.73
C ARG A 116 -18.76 -12.86 7.94
N ALA A 117 -17.63 -13.56 8.00
CA ALA A 117 -17.46 -14.85 7.33
C ALA A 117 -18.06 -16.02 8.13
N ALA A 118 -18.22 -15.85 9.44
CA ALA A 118 -18.76 -16.85 10.35
C ALA A 118 -20.29 -16.77 10.53
N SER A 119 -20.94 -15.72 10.01
CA SER A 119 -22.40 -15.51 10.01
C SER A 119 -23.05 -16.02 8.73
#